data_AF-A0A7Y0H335-F1
#
_entry.id   AF-A0A7Y0H335-F1
#
_cell.length_a   1.000
_cell.length_b   1.000
_cell.length_c   1.000
_cell.angle_alpha   90.00
_cell.angle_beta   90.00
_cell.angle_gamma   90.00
#
_symmetry.space_group_name_H-M   'P 1'
#
loop_
_entity.id
_entity.type
_entity.pdbx_description
1 polymer ?
#
loop_
_entity_poly.entity_id
_entity_poly.type
_entity_poly.pdbx_seq_one_letter_code
_entity_poly.pdbx_strand_id
1 'polypeptide(L)'
;MPKVLTAGRPWRVILAFAVPLLVGNIVQQLYQVVDAIVVGRVLGVSALAAVGATGSLLFLLLGFAWGLTSGFAIPTAQAFGAGDGPAVRRSVATGVALTAVTSVILTVGAPLLAGPALRLMRTPAELVPQATTFAVVSFLGASTMMFFNYLSAILRATGDSRTPLVFLVLSCGLNMGLVLALVPGLGLGVGGAALATVISQAVSVTLCLTYVRRRVPVLRVHRGDWRVTRGDLARHLRLGLPMGFQASIIAIGTLAVQVRLNNLGSDAVAAYTTAARVDGLAVALLASLGIAVSTFTAQNYGARRPDRIRLGVVQSVWMSVVGAVLLGGVLITAGSEIVRLFFGVGEEQVVTMAAHLLHVNGALYVALGVLFVLRGALQGLGHTFVPTFTGVIELAMRVSAAVVLGAAFGFNGVVWGNPLAWLGALVVLVPAYVRASRRLGVRSGARAGAVPDHVVLEGPIDGSVVIDAVVPVADPVVDGSRAGSEPVASGIGAR
;
A
#
# COMPACT_ATOMS: atom_id res chain seq x y z
N MET A 1 -13.55 0.92 -15.72
CA MET A 1 -14.32 -0.18 -15.10
C MET A 1 -13.35 -1.07 -14.35
N PRO A 2 -13.72 -1.57 -13.16
CA PRO A 2 -12.92 -2.52 -12.41
C PRO A 2 -12.71 -3.78 -13.26
N LYS A 3 -11.45 -4.20 -13.45
CA LYS A 3 -11.15 -5.46 -14.15
C LYS A 3 -10.91 -6.53 -13.10
N VAL A 4 -11.68 -7.61 -13.16
CA VAL A 4 -11.56 -8.71 -12.21
C VAL A 4 -10.18 -9.37 -12.38
N LEU A 5 -9.43 -9.52 -11.28
CA LEU A 5 -8.07 -10.07 -11.32
C LEU A 5 -8.06 -11.61 -11.33
N THR A 6 -9.24 -12.23 -11.32
CA THR A 6 -9.43 -13.69 -11.27
C THR A 6 -9.44 -14.34 -12.66
N ALA A 7 -9.47 -13.56 -13.74
CA ALA A 7 -9.48 -14.03 -15.13
C ALA A 7 -8.20 -13.63 -15.90
N GLY A 8 -7.92 -14.29 -17.02
CA GLY A 8 -6.76 -14.01 -17.89
C GLY A 8 -5.43 -14.59 -17.40
N ARG A 9 -4.31 -14.21 -18.03
CA ARG A 9 -2.96 -14.64 -17.65
C ARG A 9 -2.48 -13.87 -16.41
N PRO A 10 -2.10 -14.53 -15.29
CA PRO A 10 -1.79 -13.85 -14.02
C PRO A 10 -0.76 -12.72 -14.17
N TRP A 11 0.38 -12.97 -14.81
CA TRP A 11 1.42 -11.94 -15.01
C TRP A 11 0.92 -10.69 -15.73
N ARG A 12 0.08 -10.82 -16.78
CA ARG A 12 -0.43 -9.66 -17.55
C ARG A 12 -1.32 -8.79 -16.70
N VAL A 13 -2.19 -9.41 -15.92
CA VAL A 13 -3.16 -8.73 -15.08
C VAL A 13 -2.47 -8.07 -13.90
N ILE A 14 -1.52 -8.75 -13.28
CA ILE A 14 -0.69 -8.19 -12.18
C ILE A 14 0.11 -7.00 -12.70
N LEU A 15 0.79 -7.12 -13.84
CA LEU A 15 1.58 -6.04 -14.42
C LEU A 15 0.71 -4.83 -14.82
N ALA A 16 -0.42 -5.06 -15.50
CA ALA A 16 -1.34 -4.00 -15.87
C ALA A 16 -1.96 -3.29 -14.65
N PHE A 17 -2.13 -4.01 -13.54
CA PHE A 17 -2.60 -3.43 -12.27
C PHE A 17 -1.48 -2.68 -11.54
N ALA A 18 -0.24 -3.18 -11.61
CA ALA A 18 0.94 -2.57 -10.99
C ALA A 18 1.33 -1.24 -11.66
N VAL A 19 1.25 -1.12 -12.99
CA VAL A 19 1.68 0.09 -13.71
C VAL A 19 1.02 1.38 -13.18
N PRO A 20 -0.31 1.48 -13.01
CA PRO A 20 -0.92 2.67 -12.40
C PRO A 20 -0.46 2.93 -10.96
N LEU A 21 -0.13 1.90 -10.20
CA LEU A 21 0.42 2.05 -8.85
C LEU A 21 1.85 2.61 -8.88
N LEU A 22 2.67 2.15 -9.84
CA LEU A 22 4.02 2.67 -10.08
C LEU A 22 3.94 4.18 -10.38
N VAL A 23 3.09 4.55 -11.35
CA VAL A 23 2.89 5.95 -11.73
C VAL A 23 2.35 6.76 -10.54
N GLY A 24 1.43 6.19 -9.75
CA GLY A 24 0.90 6.85 -8.55
C GLY A 24 1.97 7.13 -7.51
N ASN A 25 2.87 6.18 -7.26
CA ASN A 25 3.99 6.37 -6.34
C ASN A 25 4.98 7.43 -6.87
N ILE A 26 5.27 7.45 -8.18
CA ILE A 26 6.12 8.49 -8.78
C ILE A 26 5.47 9.87 -8.65
N VAL A 27 4.18 10.00 -8.98
CA VAL A 27 3.41 11.25 -8.83
C VAL A 27 3.43 11.71 -7.37
N GLN A 28 3.27 10.78 -6.42
CA GLN A 28 3.31 11.10 -4.99
C GLN A 28 4.69 11.57 -4.53
N GLN A 29 5.78 11.00 -5.06
CA GLN A 29 7.14 11.49 -4.78
C GLN A 29 7.41 12.86 -5.39
N LEU A 30 7.02 13.07 -6.66
CA LEU A 30 7.14 14.37 -7.32
C LEU A 30 6.35 15.44 -6.56
N TYR A 31 5.14 15.09 -6.09
CA TYR A 31 4.34 15.95 -5.24
C TYR A 31 5.09 16.38 -3.97
N GLN A 32 5.70 15.44 -3.24
CA GLN A 32 6.48 15.76 -2.03
C GLN A 32 7.67 16.68 -2.33
N VAL A 33 8.34 16.47 -3.47
CA VAL A 33 9.45 17.32 -3.90
C VAL A 33 8.97 18.72 -4.22
N VAL A 34 7.89 18.87 -4.99
CA VAL A 34 7.38 20.19 -5.35
C VAL A 34 6.84 20.92 -4.13
N ASP A 35 6.12 20.24 -3.24
CA ASP A 35 5.61 20.83 -1.98
C ASP A 35 6.77 21.40 -1.14
N ALA A 36 7.85 20.65 -0.97
CA ALA A 36 9.04 21.12 -0.28
C ALA A 36 9.69 22.35 -0.96
N ILE A 37 9.75 22.37 -2.30
CA ILE A 37 10.30 23.50 -3.07
C ILE A 37 9.43 24.75 -2.88
N VAL A 38 8.10 24.61 -2.99
CA VAL A 38 7.16 25.73 -2.86
C VAL A 38 7.20 26.29 -1.44
N VAL A 39 7.15 25.43 -0.41
CA VAL A 39 7.30 25.85 0.99
C VAL A 39 8.63 26.57 1.20
N GLY A 40 9.75 26.01 0.72
CA GLY A 40 11.07 26.62 0.89
C GLY A 40 11.21 27.98 0.19
N ARG A 41 10.68 28.12 -1.03
CA ARG A 41 10.77 29.38 -1.80
C ARG A 41 9.81 30.46 -1.29
N VAL A 42 8.61 30.09 -0.85
CA VAL A 42 7.58 31.06 -0.44
C VAL A 42 7.72 31.45 1.03
N LEU A 43 8.10 30.52 1.90
CA LEU A 43 8.13 30.73 3.36
C LEU A 43 9.54 30.88 3.93
N GLY A 44 10.56 30.61 3.13
CA GLY A 44 11.96 30.71 3.55
C GLY A 44 12.48 29.47 4.27
N VAL A 45 13.78 29.50 4.56
CA VAL A 45 14.57 28.35 5.04
C VAL A 45 14.14 27.87 6.43
N SER A 46 13.76 28.79 7.33
CA SER A 46 13.31 28.45 8.68
C SER A 46 12.00 27.65 8.67
N ALA A 47 11.05 28.01 7.80
CA ALA A 47 9.81 27.28 7.61
C ALA A 47 10.05 25.87 7.03
N LEU A 48 10.95 25.75 6.06
CA LEU A 48 11.33 24.44 5.50
C LEU A 48 11.99 23.55 6.56
N ALA A 49 12.85 24.10 7.42
CA ALA A 49 13.48 23.39 8.53
C ALA A 49 12.44 22.91 9.56
N ALA A 50 11.45 23.76 9.90
CA ALA A 50 10.35 23.39 10.80
C ALA A 50 9.49 22.25 10.22
N VAL A 51 9.16 22.31 8.93
CA VAL A 51 8.44 21.22 8.23
C VAL A 51 9.28 19.94 8.23
N GLY A 52 10.57 20.02 7.92
CA GLY A 52 11.48 18.87 7.94
C GLY A 52 11.55 18.18 9.31
N ALA A 53 11.61 18.95 10.41
CA ALA A 53 11.64 18.43 11.77
C ALA A 53 10.37 17.62 12.13
N THR A 54 9.21 18.05 11.65
CA THR A 54 7.94 17.32 11.84
C THR A 54 7.78 16.11 10.92
N GLY A 55 8.54 16.05 9.82
CA GLY A 55 8.37 15.06 8.76
C GLY A 55 8.46 13.62 9.26
N SER A 56 9.35 13.33 10.21
CA SER A 56 9.49 11.99 10.80
C SER A 56 8.26 11.57 11.62
N LEU A 57 7.68 12.51 12.37
CA LEU A 57 6.47 12.27 13.17
C LEU A 57 5.26 12.06 12.25
N LEU A 58 5.13 12.87 11.21
CA LEU A 58 4.10 12.70 10.18
C LEU A 58 4.29 11.38 9.44
N PHE A 59 5.51 11.01 9.06
CA PHE A 59 5.79 9.75 8.38
C PHE A 59 5.38 8.53 9.23
N LEU A 60 5.63 8.57 10.54
CA LEU A 60 5.23 7.51 11.47
C LEU A 60 3.70 7.32 11.50
N LEU A 61 2.95 8.41 11.66
CA LEU A 61 1.50 8.37 11.84
C LEU A 61 0.76 8.18 10.52
N LEU A 62 1.20 8.83 9.44
CA LEU A 62 0.64 8.66 8.10
C LEU A 62 0.99 7.29 7.53
N GLY A 63 2.19 6.77 7.80
CA GLY A 63 2.56 5.40 7.47
C GLY A 63 1.68 4.38 8.18
N PHE A 64 1.44 4.57 9.49
CA PHE A 64 0.51 3.74 10.26
C PHE A 64 -0.90 3.77 9.65
N ALA A 65 -1.41 4.96 9.35
CA ALA A 65 -2.72 5.15 8.73
C ALA A 65 -2.83 4.45 7.36
N TRP A 66 -1.79 4.56 6.53
CA TRP A 66 -1.71 3.90 5.23
C TRP A 66 -1.72 2.38 5.38
N GLY A 67 -0.91 1.83 6.29
CA GLY A 67 -0.87 0.39 6.56
C GLY A 67 -2.21 -0.15 7.08
N LEU A 68 -2.84 0.58 8.00
CA LEU A 68 -4.13 0.20 8.58
C LEU A 68 -5.25 0.17 7.53
N THR A 69 -5.39 1.24 6.74
CA THR A 69 -6.41 1.35 5.69
C THR A 69 -6.20 0.34 4.57
N SER A 70 -4.94 0.03 4.22
CA SER A 70 -4.63 -1.05 3.28
C SER A 70 -5.04 -2.41 3.83
N GLY A 71 -4.84 -2.68 5.12
CA GLY A 71 -5.25 -3.94 5.74
C GLY A 71 -6.78 -4.10 5.83
N PHE A 72 -7.51 -3.01 6.06
CA PHE A 72 -8.98 -3.01 6.05
C PHE A 72 -9.58 -3.31 4.67
N ALA A 73 -8.84 -3.11 3.59
CA ALA A 73 -9.30 -3.42 2.24
C ALA A 73 -9.13 -4.90 1.84
N ILE A 74 -8.33 -5.69 2.59
CA ILE A 74 -8.08 -7.11 2.26
C ILE A 74 -9.37 -7.95 2.31
N PRO A 75 -10.21 -7.89 3.37
CA PRO A 75 -11.47 -8.63 3.39
C PRO A 75 -12.41 -8.22 2.26
N THR A 76 -12.40 -6.94 1.86
CA THR A 76 -13.18 -6.45 0.70
C THR A 76 -12.70 -7.09 -0.59
N ALA A 77 -11.38 -7.20 -0.82
CA ALA A 77 -10.82 -7.85 -2.00
C ALA A 77 -11.14 -9.36 -2.02
N GLN A 78 -11.10 -10.02 -0.86
CA GLN A 78 -11.50 -11.43 -0.72
C GLN A 78 -13.00 -11.62 -1.01
N ALA A 79 -13.88 -10.78 -0.47
CA ALA A 79 -15.31 -10.86 -0.74
C ALA A 79 -15.64 -10.57 -2.21
N PHE A 80 -14.97 -9.59 -2.81
CA PHE A 80 -15.14 -9.26 -4.24
C PHE A 80 -14.71 -10.42 -5.14
N GLY A 81 -13.57 -11.06 -4.84
CA GLY A 81 -13.12 -12.25 -5.55
C GLY A 81 -14.06 -13.45 -5.40
N ALA A 82 -14.77 -13.55 -4.27
CA ALA A 82 -15.78 -14.60 -4.04
C ALA A 82 -17.11 -14.35 -4.76
N GLY A 83 -17.30 -13.18 -5.38
CA GLY A 83 -18.59 -12.77 -5.96
C GLY A 83 -19.66 -12.40 -4.93
N ASP A 84 -19.30 -12.31 -3.65
CA ASP A 84 -20.24 -12.05 -2.56
C ASP A 84 -20.44 -10.53 -2.35
N GLY A 85 -21.34 -9.95 -3.14
CA GLY A 85 -21.69 -8.53 -3.08
C GLY A 85 -22.13 -8.07 -1.68
N PRO A 86 -23.03 -8.78 -0.97
CA PRO A 86 -23.37 -8.46 0.42
C PRO A 86 -22.15 -8.43 1.36
N ALA A 87 -21.25 -9.40 1.28
CA ALA A 87 -20.03 -9.40 2.09
C ALA A 87 -19.10 -8.24 1.73
N VAL A 88 -19.01 -7.86 0.44
CA VAL A 88 -18.27 -6.66 0.00
C VAL A 88 -18.81 -5.43 0.71
N ARG A 89 -20.13 -5.20 0.67
CA ARG A 89 -20.75 -4.00 1.28
C ARG A 89 -20.57 -3.97 2.80
N ARG A 90 -20.72 -5.12 3.48
CA ARG A 90 -20.48 -5.23 4.93
C ARG A 90 -19.02 -4.95 5.29
N SER A 91 -18.08 -5.46 4.48
CA SER A 91 -16.66 -5.18 4.64
C SER A 91 -16.34 -3.70 4.47
N VAL A 92 -16.92 -3.07 3.44
CA VAL A 92 -16.78 -1.62 3.20
C VAL A 92 -17.32 -0.83 4.40
N ALA A 93 -18.53 -1.15 4.90
CA ALA A 93 -19.11 -0.49 6.07
C ALA A 93 -18.23 -0.64 7.32
N THR A 94 -17.71 -1.85 7.56
CA THR A 94 -16.82 -2.15 8.68
C THR A 94 -15.54 -1.32 8.62
N GLY A 95 -14.87 -1.30 7.46
CA GLY A 95 -13.65 -0.51 7.32
C GLY A 95 -13.91 1.00 7.29
N VAL A 96 -15.08 1.49 6.83
CA VAL A 96 -15.47 2.90 6.98
C VAL A 96 -15.57 3.24 8.47
N ALA A 97 -16.27 2.42 9.26
CA ALA A 97 -16.42 2.65 10.70
C ALA A 97 -15.07 2.63 11.43
N LEU A 98 -14.21 1.65 11.14
CA LEU A 98 -12.87 1.58 11.72
C LEU A 98 -11.96 2.74 11.27
N THR A 99 -12.05 3.14 10.01
CA THR A 99 -11.32 4.32 9.50
C THR A 99 -11.80 5.57 10.20
N ALA A 100 -13.11 5.77 10.37
CA ALA A 100 -13.67 6.92 11.09
C ALA A 100 -13.20 6.97 12.55
N VAL A 101 -13.28 5.84 13.27
CA VAL A 101 -12.80 5.74 14.66
C VAL A 101 -11.32 6.06 14.75
N THR A 102 -10.50 5.48 13.87
CA THR A 102 -9.06 5.72 13.87
C THR A 102 -8.72 7.17 13.50
N SER A 103 -9.43 7.74 12.52
CA SER A 103 -9.30 9.13 12.13
C SER A 103 -9.58 10.06 13.31
N VAL A 104 -10.65 9.81 14.08
CA VAL A 104 -10.96 10.60 15.28
C VAL A 104 -9.87 10.45 16.33
N ILE A 105 -9.40 9.23 16.59
CA ILE A 105 -8.30 8.99 17.54
C ILE A 105 -7.03 9.75 17.13
N LEU A 106 -6.66 9.74 15.84
CA LEU A 106 -5.50 10.48 15.35
C LEU A 106 -5.71 11.99 15.38
N THR A 107 -6.89 12.46 14.97
CA THR A 107 -7.21 13.90 14.87
C THR A 107 -7.29 14.55 16.26
N VAL A 108 -7.74 13.82 17.28
CA VAL A 108 -7.84 14.33 18.66
C VAL A 108 -6.57 14.03 19.46
N GLY A 109 -6.04 12.80 19.35
CA GLY A 109 -4.91 12.33 20.16
C GLY A 109 -3.54 12.79 19.67
N ALA A 110 -3.31 12.83 18.35
CA ALA A 110 -1.99 13.18 17.82
C ALA A 110 -1.59 14.65 18.09
N PRO A 111 -2.49 15.66 18.01
CA PRO A 111 -2.16 17.04 18.40
C PRO A 111 -1.69 17.17 19.85
N LEU A 112 -2.31 16.43 20.78
CA LEU A 112 -1.96 16.45 22.20
C LEU A 112 -0.56 15.87 22.45
N LEU A 113 -0.15 14.91 21.61
CA LEU A 113 1.16 14.26 21.69
C LEU A 113 2.24 14.99 20.86
N ALA A 114 1.87 15.88 19.93
CA ALA A 114 2.80 16.52 19.00
C ALA A 114 3.92 17.30 19.70
N GLY A 115 3.56 18.19 20.63
CA GLY A 115 4.54 18.99 21.38
C GLY A 115 5.50 18.13 22.23
N PRO A 116 4.99 17.23 23.09
CA PRO A 116 5.82 16.31 23.86
C PRO A 116 6.70 15.40 22.98
N ALA A 117 6.16 14.87 21.87
CA ALA A 117 6.92 14.02 20.95
C ALA A 117 8.06 14.79 20.27
N LEU A 118 7.82 16.02 19.82
CA LEU A 118 8.86 16.86 19.21
C LEU A 118 9.98 17.21 20.20
N ARG A 119 9.65 17.45 21.48
CA ARG A 119 10.66 17.65 22.54
C ARG A 119 11.45 16.38 22.84
N LEU A 120 10.78 15.22 22.86
CA LEU A 120 11.43 13.92 23.05
C LEU A 120 12.39 13.60 21.90
N MET A 121 12.07 14.04 20.68
CA MET A 121 12.94 13.96 19.50
C MET A 121 14.12 14.95 19.53
N ARG A 122 14.28 15.73 20.62
CA ARG A 122 15.32 16.77 20.77
C ARG A 122 15.30 17.82 19.67
N THR A 123 14.09 18.20 19.21
CA THR A 123 13.91 19.30 18.25
C THR A 123 14.41 20.62 18.88
N PRO A 124 15.23 21.44 18.18
CA PRO A 124 15.72 22.72 18.70
C PRO A 124 14.57 23.61 19.18
N ALA A 125 14.75 24.26 20.35
CA ALA A 125 13.70 25.02 21.03
C ALA A 125 13.08 26.13 20.17
N GLU A 126 13.88 26.71 19.27
CA GLU A 126 13.47 27.76 18.33
C GLU A 126 12.51 27.24 17.24
N LEU A 127 12.61 25.95 16.87
CA LEU A 127 11.78 25.33 15.85
C LEU A 127 10.50 24.70 16.41
N VAL A 128 10.49 24.36 17.71
CA VAL A 128 9.37 23.66 18.37
C VAL A 128 8.02 24.37 18.17
N PRO A 129 7.89 25.71 18.29
CA PRO A 129 6.61 26.38 18.09
C PRO A 129 6.07 26.19 16.66
N GLN A 130 6.87 26.47 15.64
CA GLN A 130 6.46 26.34 14.23
C GLN A 130 6.21 24.88 13.84
N ALA A 131 7.06 23.97 14.30
CA ALA A 131 6.90 22.53 14.11
C ALA A 131 5.60 22.02 14.78
N THR A 132 5.28 22.49 15.98
CA THR A 132 4.04 22.11 16.68
C THR A 132 2.82 22.60 15.91
N THR A 133 2.81 23.85 15.45
CA THR A 133 1.70 24.38 14.64
C THR A 133 1.48 23.56 13.38
N PHE A 134 2.55 23.27 12.62
CA PHE A 134 2.43 22.46 11.41
C PHE A 134 1.95 21.04 11.68
N ALA A 135 2.49 20.39 12.72
CA ALA A 135 2.09 19.04 13.12
C ALA A 135 0.60 19.00 13.53
N VAL A 136 0.15 19.96 14.35
CA VAL A 136 -1.25 20.06 14.79
C VAL A 136 -2.18 20.26 13.59
N VAL A 137 -1.90 21.20 12.70
CA VAL A 137 -2.73 21.43 11.51
C VAL A 137 -2.75 20.20 10.60
N SER A 138 -1.60 19.53 10.43
CA SER A 138 -1.51 18.29 9.65
C SER A 138 -2.31 17.15 10.28
N PHE A 139 -2.31 17.00 11.61
CA PHE A 139 -3.11 16.01 12.30
C PHE A 139 -4.61 16.31 12.28
N LEU A 140 -4.99 17.58 12.36
CA LEU A 140 -6.37 18.00 12.13
C LEU A 140 -6.85 17.60 10.73
N GLY A 141 -5.95 17.65 9.75
CA GLY A 141 -6.17 17.18 8.38
C GLY A 141 -6.08 15.66 8.14
N ALA A 142 -5.58 14.89 9.10
CA ALA A 142 -5.27 13.47 8.91
C ALA A 142 -6.51 12.62 8.61
N SER A 143 -7.69 13.04 9.10
CA SER A 143 -8.98 12.41 8.81
C SER A 143 -9.22 12.29 7.30
N THR A 144 -9.04 13.38 6.57
CA THR A 144 -9.27 13.43 5.12
C THR A 144 -8.31 12.50 4.37
N MET A 145 -7.05 12.45 4.83
CA MET A 145 -6.04 11.55 4.28
C MET A 145 -6.35 10.08 4.52
N MET A 146 -6.82 9.72 5.71
CA MET A 146 -7.26 8.36 6.02
C MET A 146 -8.41 7.93 5.10
N PHE A 147 -9.41 8.79 4.91
CA PHE A 147 -10.54 8.47 4.02
C PHE A 147 -10.10 8.34 2.56
N PHE A 148 -9.20 9.21 2.07
CA PHE A 148 -8.67 9.08 0.72
C PHE A 148 -7.89 7.77 0.54
N ASN A 149 -7.03 7.42 1.50
CA ASN A 149 -6.25 6.19 1.47
C ASN A 149 -7.15 4.95 1.51
N TYR A 150 -8.16 4.94 2.39
CA TYR A 150 -9.11 3.83 2.50
C TYR A 150 -9.94 3.66 1.23
N LEU A 151 -10.46 4.75 0.68
CA LEU A 151 -11.27 4.70 -0.54
C LEU A 151 -10.45 4.26 -1.75
N SER A 152 -9.21 4.73 -1.84
CA SER A 152 -8.23 4.26 -2.83
C SER A 152 -7.92 2.77 -2.65
N ALA A 153 -7.79 2.29 -1.41
CA ALA A 153 -7.55 0.88 -1.12
C ALA A 153 -8.75 -0.01 -1.49
N ILE A 154 -9.98 0.46 -1.29
CA ILE A 154 -11.20 -0.23 -1.71
C ILE A 154 -11.35 -0.28 -3.23
N LEU A 155 -11.06 0.81 -3.94
CA LEU A 155 -11.08 0.80 -5.42
C LEU A 155 -10.05 -0.18 -5.96
N ARG A 156 -8.85 -0.23 -5.36
CA ARG A 156 -7.87 -1.27 -5.66
C ARG A 156 -8.40 -2.66 -5.34
N ALA A 157 -9.11 -2.84 -4.23
CA ALA A 157 -9.70 -4.12 -3.84
C ALA A 157 -10.68 -4.68 -4.89
N THR A 158 -11.36 -3.83 -5.67
CA THR A 158 -12.22 -4.24 -6.79
C THR A 158 -11.48 -4.41 -8.12
N GLY A 159 -10.15 -4.19 -8.15
CA GLY A 159 -9.34 -4.29 -9.36
C GLY A 159 -9.19 -2.99 -10.14
N ASP A 160 -9.59 -1.84 -9.57
CA ASP A 160 -9.38 -0.52 -10.17
C ASP A 160 -8.19 0.22 -9.55
N SER A 161 -7.02 0.16 -10.22
CA SER A 161 -5.84 0.95 -9.84
C SER A 161 -5.70 2.27 -10.59
N ARG A 162 -6.53 2.53 -11.62
CA ARG A 162 -6.43 3.74 -12.46
C ARG A 162 -7.20 4.91 -11.86
N THR A 163 -8.41 4.66 -11.36
CA THR A 163 -9.24 5.72 -10.79
C THR A 163 -8.58 6.39 -9.58
N PRO A 164 -7.98 5.66 -8.61
CA PRO A 164 -7.23 6.30 -7.52
C PRO A 164 -6.06 7.16 -8.00
N LEU A 165 -5.37 6.72 -9.07
CA LEU A 165 -4.26 7.48 -9.66
C LEU A 165 -4.75 8.82 -10.23
N VAL A 166 -5.85 8.83 -10.97
CA VAL A 166 -6.40 10.07 -11.54
C VAL A 166 -6.76 11.06 -10.43
N PHE A 167 -7.42 10.60 -9.36
CA PHE A 167 -7.75 11.47 -8.24
C PHE A 167 -6.51 11.93 -7.46
N LEU A 168 -5.47 11.10 -7.34
CA LEU A 168 -4.21 11.52 -6.75
C LEU A 168 -3.55 12.64 -7.57
N VAL A 169 -3.47 12.50 -8.90
CA VAL A 169 -2.91 13.53 -9.79
C VAL A 169 -3.69 14.85 -9.67
N LEU A 170 -5.03 14.78 -9.67
CA LEU A 170 -5.89 15.95 -9.47
C LEU A 170 -5.67 16.59 -8.10
N SER A 171 -5.54 15.78 -7.05
CA SER A 171 -5.22 16.26 -5.68
C SER A 171 -3.90 17.02 -5.65
N CYS A 172 -2.86 16.46 -6.27
CA CYS A 172 -1.53 17.07 -6.31
C CYS A 172 -1.55 18.40 -7.08
N GLY A 173 -2.24 18.46 -8.23
CA GLY A 173 -2.38 19.70 -9.00
C GLY A 173 -3.16 20.78 -8.24
N LEU A 174 -4.28 20.40 -7.63
CA LEU A 174 -5.10 21.31 -6.81
C LEU A 174 -4.32 21.82 -5.59
N ASN A 175 -3.56 20.95 -4.94
CA ASN A 175 -2.72 21.32 -3.81
C ASN A 175 -1.69 22.38 -4.20
N MET A 176 -0.96 22.17 -5.29
CA MET A 176 0.03 23.13 -5.75
C MET A 176 -0.59 24.51 -6.01
N GLY A 177 -1.75 24.55 -6.68
CA GLY A 177 -2.48 25.81 -6.91
C GLY A 177 -2.92 26.48 -5.60
N LEU A 178 -3.43 25.69 -4.64
CA LEU A 178 -3.86 26.20 -3.34
C LEU A 178 -2.71 26.68 -2.46
N VAL A 179 -1.55 26.01 -2.47
CA VAL A 179 -0.36 26.46 -1.74
C VAL A 179 0.09 27.82 -2.29
N LEU A 180 0.16 27.97 -3.61
CA LEU A 180 0.53 29.23 -4.25
C LEU A 180 -0.48 30.36 -4.01
N ALA A 181 -1.75 30.05 -3.80
CA ALA A 181 -2.79 31.05 -3.51
C ALA A 181 -2.87 31.41 -2.02
N LEU A 182 -2.91 30.41 -1.13
CA LEU A 182 -3.17 30.58 0.31
C LEU A 182 -1.93 31.08 1.06
N VAL A 183 -0.73 30.64 0.66
CA VAL A 183 0.48 30.95 1.42
C VAL A 183 0.92 32.41 1.24
N PRO A 184 1.07 32.95 0.01
CA PRO A 184 1.37 34.38 -0.18
C PRO A 184 0.15 35.28 0.05
N GLY A 185 -1.05 34.83 -0.34
CA GLY A 185 -2.25 35.69 -0.36
C GLY A 185 -2.91 35.94 0.99
N LEU A 186 -2.82 35.00 1.94
CA LEU A 186 -3.46 35.13 3.26
C LEU A 186 -2.46 35.26 4.42
N GLY A 187 -1.15 35.22 4.15
CA GLY A 187 -0.12 35.31 5.19
C GLY A 187 -0.14 34.18 6.22
N LEU A 188 -0.86 33.07 5.95
CA LEU A 188 -1.06 31.95 6.88
C LEU A 188 0.20 31.09 7.09
N GLY A 189 1.31 31.46 6.48
CA GLY A 189 2.60 30.80 6.66
C GLY A 189 2.55 29.31 6.33
N VAL A 190 3.25 28.53 7.16
CA VAL A 190 3.28 27.06 7.12
C VAL A 190 1.90 26.43 7.36
N GLY A 191 1.01 27.10 8.11
CA GLY A 191 -0.37 26.65 8.31
C GLY A 191 -1.21 26.67 7.03
N GLY A 192 -0.94 27.62 6.13
CA GLY A 192 -1.57 27.70 4.82
C GLY A 192 -1.24 26.50 3.92
N ALA A 193 0.01 26.02 3.95
CA ALA A 193 0.44 24.84 3.20
C ALA A 193 -0.25 23.55 3.69
N ALA A 194 -0.33 23.39 5.02
CA ALA A 194 -1.06 22.28 5.61
C ALA A 194 -2.57 22.34 5.27
N LEU A 195 -3.19 23.53 5.33
CA LEU A 195 -4.60 23.71 4.96
C LEU A 195 -4.86 23.40 3.48
N ALA A 196 -3.98 23.84 2.57
CA ALA A 196 -4.05 23.50 1.14
C ALA A 196 -4.07 21.98 0.93
N THR A 197 -3.28 21.25 1.72
CA THR A 197 -3.25 19.78 1.72
C THR A 197 -4.56 19.18 2.19
N VAL A 198 -5.15 19.70 3.28
CA VAL A 198 -6.45 19.22 3.77
C VAL A 198 -7.55 19.44 2.73
N ILE A 199 -7.63 20.65 2.15
CA ILE A 199 -8.66 21.00 1.16
C ILE A 199 -8.53 20.12 -0.09
N SER A 200 -7.31 19.94 -0.59
CA SER A 200 -7.07 19.13 -1.81
C SER A 200 -7.45 17.67 -1.61
N GLN A 201 -7.12 17.11 -0.45
CA GLN A 201 -7.55 15.76 -0.09
C GLN A 201 -9.06 15.68 0.10
N ALA A 202 -9.73 16.72 0.61
CA ALA A 202 -11.17 16.72 0.85
C ALA A 202 -11.94 16.72 -0.47
N VAL A 203 -11.47 17.50 -1.44
CA VAL A 203 -11.97 17.46 -2.82
C VAL A 203 -11.77 16.06 -3.41
N SER A 204 -10.59 15.46 -3.22
CA SER A 204 -10.29 14.12 -3.74
C SER A 204 -11.16 13.03 -3.11
N VAL A 205 -11.41 13.08 -1.81
CA VAL A 205 -12.38 12.20 -1.12
C VAL A 205 -13.78 12.39 -1.70
N THR A 206 -14.22 13.64 -1.90
CA THR A 206 -15.56 13.95 -2.42
C THR A 206 -15.74 13.43 -3.85
N LEU A 207 -14.75 13.64 -4.72
CA LEU A 207 -14.74 13.13 -6.09
C LEU A 207 -14.76 11.60 -6.12
N CYS A 208 -13.92 10.98 -5.29
CA CYS A 208 -13.81 9.53 -5.22
C CYS A 208 -15.11 8.91 -4.66
N LEU A 209 -15.74 9.53 -3.65
CA LEU A 209 -17.02 9.08 -3.11
C LEU A 209 -18.14 9.22 -4.14
N THR A 210 -18.17 10.32 -4.89
CA THR A 210 -19.14 10.54 -5.98
C THR A 210 -18.95 9.52 -7.08
N TYR A 211 -17.70 9.18 -7.43
CA TYR A 211 -17.39 8.13 -8.39
C TYR A 211 -17.85 6.76 -7.90
N VAL A 212 -17.53 6.37 -6.68
CA VAL A 212 -17.98 5.09 -6.08
C VAL A 212 -19.50 5.01 -6.10
N ARG A 213 -20.18 6.08 -5.69
CA ARG A 213 -21.64 6.16 -5.73
C ARG A 213 -22.20 6.04 -7.15
N ARG A 214 -21.59 6.63 -8.17
CA ARG A 214 -22.15 6.62 -9.54
C ARG A 214 -21.74 5.40 -10.37
N ARG A 215 -20.48 4.97 -10.29
CA ARG A 215 -19.85 4.04 -11.25
C ARG A 215 -19.46 2.68 -10.66
N VAL A 216 -19.52 2.48 -9.34
CA VAL A 216 -19.13 1.20 -8.70
C VAL A 216 -20.23 0.66 -7.78
N PRO A 217 -21.31 0.08 -8.33
CA PRO A 217 -22.49 -0.35 -7.57
C PRO A 217 -22.17 -1.34 -6.45
N VAL A 218 -21.21 -2.24 -6.65
CA VAL A 218 -20.82 -3.29 -5.69
C VAL A 218 -20.30 -2.72 -4.35
N LEU A 219 -19.84 -1.46 -4.35
CA LEU A 219 -19.34 -0.77 -3.16
C LEU A 219 -20.39 0.11 -2.47
N ARG A 220 -21.60 0.23 -3.01
CA ARG A 220 -22.65 1.07 -2.44
C ARG A 220 -23.21 0.43 -1.18
N VAL A 221 -22.88 0.99 -0.02
CA VAL A 221 -23.37 0.52 1.28
C VAL A 221 -24.82 0.95 1.49
N HIS A 222 -25.69 0.01 1.86
CA HIS A 222 -27.09 0.28 2.21
C HIS A 222 -27.28 0.31 3.73
N ARG A 223 -28.41 0.84 4.21
CA ARG A 223 -28.70 0.94 5.66
C ARG A 223 -28.56 -0.40 6.41
N GLY A 224 -28.94 -1.51 5.78
CA GLY A 224 -28.82 -2.84 6.37
C GLY A 224 -27.38 -3.35 6.51
N ASP A 225 -26.45 -2.87 5.69
CA ASP A 225 -25.05 -3.31 5.69
C ASP A 225 -24.24 -2.72 6.87
N TRP A 226 -24.80 -1.72 7.57
CA TRP A 226 -24.21 -1.11 8.79
C TRP A 226 -24.36 -1.98 10.04
N ARG A 227 -25.03 -3.15 9.95
CA ARG A 227 -25.07 -4.16 11.01
C ARG A 227 -23.73 -4.90 11.10
N VAL A 228 -22.69 -4.16 11.48
CA VAL A 228 -21.33 -4.67 11.64
C VAL A 228 -21.24 -5.51 12.90
N THR A 229 -20.76 -6.75 12.77
CA THR A 229 -20.60 -7.65 13.93
C THR A 229 -19.25 -7.45 14.59
N ARG A 230 -19.12 -7.89 15.86
CA ARG A 230 -17.82 -7.93 16.55
C ARG A 230 -16.80 -8.80 15.79
N GLY A 231 -17.26 -9.85 15.11
CA GLY A 231 -16.42 -10.70 14.27
C GLY A 231 -15.86 -9.96 13.05
N ASP A 232 -16.66 -9.13 12.41
CA ASP A 232 -16.23 -8.30 11.27
C ASP A 232 -15.17 -7.29 11.70
N LEU A 233 -15.40 -6.58 12.82
CA LEU A 233 -14.42 -5.64 13.39
C LEU A 233 -13.11 -6.34 13.76
N ALA A 234 -13.20 -7.46 14.48
CA ALA A 234 -12.02 -8.22 14.90
C ALA A 234 -11.22 -8.73 13.69
N ARG A 235 -11.90 -9.18 12.62
CA ARG A 235 -11.23 -9.61 11.38
C ARG A 235 -10.47 -8.47 10.72
N HIS A 236 -11.08 -7.29 10.60
CA HIS A 236 -10.42 -6.13 10.00
C HIS A 236 -9.27 -5.62 10.86
N LEU A 237 -9.44 -5.53 12.17
CA LEU A 237 -8.38 -5.11 13.10
C LEU A 237 -7.19 -6.08 13.11
N ARG A 238 -7.43 -7.40 13.04
CA ARG A 238 -6.36 -8.41 12.94
C ARG A 238 -5.54 -8.28 11.65
N LEU A 239 -6.07 -7.66 10.61
CA LEU A 239 -5.34 -7.42 9.35
C LEU A 239 -4.73 -6.03 9.32
N GLY A 240 -5.50 -5.00 9.70
CA GLY A 240 -5.10 -3.60 9.70
C GLY A 240 -4.02 -3.29 10.72
N LEU A 241 -4.21 -3.64 12.00
CA LEU A 241 -3.28 -3.23 13.06
C LEU A 241 -1.85 -3.71 12.78
N PRO A 242 -1.60 -4.99 12.44
CA PRO A 242 -0.25 -5.44 12.14
C PRO A 242 0.37 -4.71 10.94
N MET A 243 -0.41 -4.40 9.90
CA MET A 243 0.08 -3.66 8.73
C MET A 243 0.38 -2.18 9.05
N GLY A 244 -0.42 -1.55 9.92
CA GLY A 244 -0.15 -0.21 10.43
C GLY A 244 1.15 -0.16 11.23
N PHE A 245 1.30 -1.07 12.21
CA PHE A 245 2.53 -1.16 13.02
C PHE A 245 3.77 -1.45 12.19
N GLN A 246 3.64 -2.28 11.14
CA GLN A 246 4.73 -2.55 10.22
C GLN A 246 5.28 -1.27 9.57
N ALA A 247 4.41 -0.36 9.11
CA ALA A 247 4.85 0.90 8.53
C ALA A 247 5.58 1.78 9.56
N SER A 248 5.10 1.78 10.81
CA SER A 248 5.76 2.48 11.92
C SER A 248 7.14 1.90 12.24
N ILE A 249 7.31 0.58 12.19
CA ILE A 249 8.61 -0.09 12.41
C ILE A 249 9.64 0.36 11.37
N ILE A 250 9.23 0.50 10.10
CA ILE A 250 10.11 0.99 9.03
C ILE A 250 10.57 2.43 9.33
N ALA A 251 9.66 3.29 9.78
CA ALA A 251 9.96 4.68 10.16
C ALA A 251 10.95 4.77 11.34
N ILE A 252 10.76 3.94 12.36
CA ILE A 252 11.70 3.86 13.50
C ILE A 252 13.08 3.39 13.02
N GLY A 253 13.13 2.43 12.08
CA GLY A 253 14.38 1.92 11.54
C GLY A 253 15.17 2.97 10.75
N THR A 254 14.49 3.83 9.98
CA THR A 254 15.15 4.94 9.30
C THR A 254 15.72 5.97 10.28
N LEU A 255 15.01 6.24 11.40
CA LEU A 255 15.50 7.15 12.43
C LEU A 255 16.78 6.61 13.11
N ALA A 256 16.82 5.31 13.41
CA ALA A 256 17.99 4.70 14.06
C ALA A 256 19.25 4.78 13.18
N VAL A 257 19.11 4.58 11.87
CA VAL A 257 20.21 4.75 10.91
C VAL A 257 20.68 6.20 10.87
N GLN A 258 19.74 7.15 10.87
CA GLN A 258 20.05 8.58 10.86
C GLN A 258 20.91 9.00 12.07
N VAL A 259 20.60 8.50 13.27
CA VAL A 259 21.40 8.79 14.48
C VAL A 259 22.85 8.35 14.31
N ARG A 260 23.10 7.17 13.71
CA ARG A 260 24.48 6.73 13.47
C ARG A 260 25.17 7.60 12.42
N LEU A 261 24.48 7.96 11.34
CA LEU A 261 25.03 8.80 10.27
C LEU A 261 25.46 10.17 10.80
N ASN A 262 24.68 10.77 11.71
CA ASN A 262 25.03 12.05 12.34
C ASN A 262 26.36 11.98 13.10
N ASN A 263 26.70 10.84 13.70
CA ASN A 263 27.99 10.63 14.38
C ASN A 263 29.15 10.38 13.41
N LEU A 264 28.87 10.06 12.13
CA LEU A 264 29.87 9.83 11.10
C LEU A 264 30.24 11.11 10.31
N GLY A 265 29.55 12.22 10.56
CA GLY A 265 29.83 13.53 9.95
C GLY A 265 28.83 13.97 8.87
N SER A 266 28.93 15.22 8.46
CA SER A 266 28.06 15.87 7.47
C SER A 266 28.04 15.13 6.13
N ASP A 267 29.19 14.65 5.68
CA ASP A 267 29.37 14.04 4.36
C ASP A 267 28.62 12.71 4.29
N ALA A 268 28.64 11.92 5.38
CA ALA A 268 27.90 10.67 5.50
C ALA A 268 26.38 10.91 5.46
N VAL A 269 25.91 11.96 6.13
CA VAL A 269 24.50 12.36 6.13
C VAL A 269 24.06 12.83 4.75
N ALA A 270 24.84 13.68 4.08
CA ALA A 270 24.56 14.18 2.75
C ALA A 270 24.54 13.04 1.71
N ALA A 271 25.52 12.14 1.77
CA ALA A 271 25.62 10.97 0.90
C ALA A 271 24.42 10.05 1.06
N TYR A 272 24.10 9.66 2.30
CA TYR A 272 22.97 8.77 2.57
C TYR A 272 21.64 9.41 2.16
N THR A 273 21.41 10.69 2.48
CA THR A 273 20.16 11.38 2.17
C THR A 273 19.93 11.45 0.66
N THR A 274 20.98 11.76 -0.10
CA THR A 274 20.89 11.84 -1.56
C THR A 274 20.68 10.47 -2.18
N ALA A 275 21.46 9.47 -1.75
CA ALA A 275 21.30 8.10 -2.20
C ALA A 275 19.91 7.54 -1.84
N ALA A 276 19.37 7.84 -0.66
CA ALA A 276 18.04 7.41 -0.24
C ALA A 276 16.91 8.00 -1.10
N ARG A 277 17.07 9.22 -1.64
CA ARG A 277 16.10 9.79 -2.59
C ARG A 277 16.08 9.01 -3.91
N VAL A 278 17.26 8.67 -4.42
CA VAL A 278 17.40 7.86 -5.66
C VAL A 278 16.88 6.44 -5.43
N ASP A 279 17.29 5.81 -4.31
CA ASP A 279 16.86 4.47 -3.88
C ASP A 279 15.34 4.40 -3.68
N GLY A 280 14.74 5.45 -3.11
CA GLY A 280 13.30 5.54 -2.85
C GLY A 280 12.43 5.36 -4.10
N LEU A 281 12.89 5.80 -5.27
CA LEU A 281 12.19 5.57 -6.53
C LEU A 281 12.21 4.08 -6.91
N ALA A 282 13.37 3.43 -6.84
CA ALA A 282 13.52 2.01 -7.15
C ALA A 282 12.73 1.12 -6.16
N VAL A 283 12.79 1.45 -4.86
CA VAL A 283 12.01 0.78 -3.80
C VAL A 283 10.50 0.91 -4.07
N ALA A 284 10.03 2.11 -4.45
CA ALA A 284 8.63 2.33 -4.77
C ALA A 284 8.16 1.50 -5.98
N LEU A 285 9.02 1.32 -6.98
CA LEU A 285 8.72 0.47 -8.13
C LEU A 285 8.51 -0.99 -7.71
N LEU A 286 9.44 -1.54 -6.92
CA LEU A 286 9.33 -2.92 -6.43
C LEU A 286 8.15 -3.09 -5.45
N ALA A 287 7.90 -2.11 -4.59
CA ALA A 287 6.79 -2.15 -3.63
C ALA A 287 5.41 -2.17 -4.31
N SER A 288 5.26 -1.47 -5.43
CA SER A 288 4.00 -1.43 -6.20
C SER A 288 3.59 -2.81 -6.72
N LEU A 289 4.58 -3.62 -7.11
CA LEU A 289 4.34 -5.01 -7.50
C LEU A 289 3.83 -5.83 -6.30
N GLY A 290 4.40 -5.62 -5.10
CA GLY A 290 3.92 -6.25 -3.86
C GLY A 290 2.45 -5.92 -3.56
N ILE A 291 2.03 -4.66 -3.73
CA ILE A 291 0.63 -4.23 -3.56
C ILE A 291 -0.27 -4.94 -4.60
N ALA A 292 0.16 -4.99 -5.85
CA ALA A 292 -0.57 -5.69 -6.91
C ALA A 292 -0.76 -7.18 -6.61
N VAL A 293 0.29 -7.86 -6.15
CA VAL A 293 0.25 -9.27 -5.74
C VAL A 293 -0.67 -9.48 -4.54
N SER A 294 -0.70 -8.55 -3.59
CA SER A 294 -1.61 -8.61 -2.43
C SER A 294 -3.07 -8.61 -2.87
N THR A 295 -3.48 -7.66 -3.72
CA THR A 295 -4.85 -7.60 -4.26
C THR A 295 -5.18 -8.81 -5.12
N PHE A 296 -4.28 -9.21 -6.03
CA PHE A 296 -4.46 -10.41 -6.86
C PHE A 296 -4.65 -11.66 -6.00
N THR A 297 -3.82 -11.85 -4.98
CA THR A 297 -3.90 -13.00 -4.09
C THR A 297 -5.17 -12.98 -3.26
N ALA A 298 -5.58 -11.82 -2.74
CA ALA A 298 -6.83 -11.67 -1.99
C ALA A 298 -8.06 -12.04 -2.83
N GLN A 299 -8.16 -11.53 -4.06
CA GLN A 299 -9.28 -11.87 -4.94
C GLN A 299 -9.29 -13.36 -5.32
N ASN A 300 -8.14 -13.93 -5.72
CA ASN A 300 -8.09 -15.35 -6.08
C ASN A 300 -8.28 -16.28 -4.88
N TYR A 301 -7.92 -15.82 -3.67
CA TYR A 301 -8.22 -16.54 -2.42
C TYR A 301 -9.73 -16.57 -2.14
N GLY A 302 -10.41 -15.43 -2.31
CA GLY A 302 -11.87 -15.34 -2.27
C GLY A 302 -12.56 -16.22 -3.30
N ALA A 303 -12.05 -16.22 -4.53
CA ALA A 303 -12.53 -17.02 -5.66
C ALA A 303 -12.22 -18.52 -5.54
N ARG A 304 -11.54 -18.96 -4.47
CA ARG A 304 -11.07 -20.33 -4.25
C ARG A 304 -10.22 -20.89 -5.41
N ARG A 305 -9.33 -20.07 -5.98
CA ARG A 305 -8.41 -20.43 -7.08
C ARG A 305 -6.95 -20.50 -6.61
N PRO A 306 -6.56 -21.50 -5.80
CA PRO A 306 -5.20 -21.60 -5.25
C PRO A 306 -4.13 -21.89 -6.31
N ASP A 307 -4.52 -22.54 -7.41
CA ASP A 307 -3.73 -22.72 -8.63
C ASP A 307 -3.25 -21.38 -9.19
N ARG A 308 -4.16 -20.41 -9.33
CA ARG A 308 -3.84 -19.07 -9.81
C ARG A 308 -2.99 -18.29 -8.84
N ILE A 309 -3.19 -18.45 -7.52
CA ILE A 309 -2.35 -17.81 -6.50
C ILE A 309 -0.91 -18.30 -6.63
N ARG A 310 -0.68 -19.62 -6.71
CA ARG A 310 0.66 -20.19 -6.84
C ARG A 310 1.35 -19.72 -8.10
N LEU A 311 0.67 -19.82 -9.25
CA LEU A 311 1.21 -19.39 -10.54
C LEU A 311 1.50 -17.88 -10.56
N GLY A 312 0.57 -17.07 -10.07
CA GLY A 312 0.70 -15.61 -10.05
C GLY A 312 1.84 -15.13 -9.15
N VAL A 313 2.04 -15.75 -7.98
CA VAL A 313 3.17 -15.41 -7.10
C VAL A 313 4.51 -15.78 -7.74
N VAL A 314 4.64 -16.98 -8.32
CA VAL A 314 5.88 -17.39 -9.00
C VAL A 314 6.19 -16.46 -10.18
N GLN A 315 5.20 -16.15 -11.01
CA GLN A 315 5.36 -15.19 -12.10
C GLN A 315 5.73 -13.80 -11.60
N SER A 316 5.17 -13.37 -10.47
CA SER A 316 5.50 -12.08 -9.85
C SER A 316 6.90 -12.04 -9.25
N VAL A 317 7.39 -13.15 -8.70
CA VAL A 317 8.79 -13.28 -8.28
C VAL A 317 9.70 -13.08 -9.49
N TRP A 318 9.44 -13.74 -10.62
CA TRP A 318 10.24 -13.55 -11.83
C TRP A 318 10.16 -12.12 -12.39
N MET A 319 8.97 -11.52 -12.45
CA MET A 319 8.82 -10.11 -12.83
C MET A 319 9.62 -9.19 -11.91
N SER A 320 9.62 -9.50 -10.60
CA SER A 320 10.36 -8.73 -9.61
C SER A 320 11.87 -8.89 -9.74
N VAL A 321 12.36 -10.11 -10.01
CA VAL A 321 13.78 -10.38 -10.27
C VAL A 321 14.25 -9.60 -11.50
N VAL A 322 13.51 -9.69 -12.61
CA VAL A 322 13.83 -8.96 -13.84
C VAL A 322 13.82 -7.45 -13.58
N GLY A 323 12.77 -6.93 -12.95
CA GLY A 323 12.67 -5.51 -12.60
C GLY A 323 13.79 -5.05 -11.67
N ALA A 324 14.16 -5.87 -10.67
CA ALA A 324 15.23 -5.59 -9.73
C ALA A 324 16.62 -5.58 -10.40
N VAL A 325 16.89 -6.53 -11.31
CA VAL A 325 18.16 -6.55 -12.06
C VAL A 325 18.27 -5.34 -12.98
N LEU A 326 17.19 -4.95 -13.66
CA LEU A 326 17.19 -3.76 -14.50
C LEU A 326 17.40 -2.48 -13.67
N LEU A 327 16.68 -2.32 -12.57
CA LEU A 327 16.83 -1.17 -11.67
C LEU A 327 18.21 -1.14 -11.01
N GLY A 328 18.69 -2.28 -10.53
CA GLY A 328 20.02 -2.42 -9.95
C GLY A 328 21.12 -2.10 -10.97
N GLY A 329 21.00 -2.59 -12.20
CA GLY A 329 21.91 -2.27 -13.30
C GLY A 329 21.98 -0.76 -13.56
N VAL A 330 20.83 -0.09 -13.68
CA VAL A 330 20.77 1.37 -13.87
C VAL A 330 21.43 2.11 -12.70
N LEU A 331 21.19 1.73 -11.45
CA LEU A 331 21.81 2.40 -10.30
C LEU A 331 23.31 2.10 -10.17
N ILE A 332 23.77 0.92 -10.61
CA ILE A 332 25.19 0.57 -10.60
C ILE A 332 25.95 1.32 -11.71
N THR A 333 25.35 1.51 -12.89
CA THR A 333 26.05 2.17 -14.00
C THR A 333 25.88 3.68 -14.01
N ALA A 334 24.72 4.19 -13.59
CA ALA A 334 24.37 5.61 -13.68
C ALA A 334 24.13 6.27 -12.32
N GLY A 335 24.20 5.53 -11.21
CA GLY A 335 23.93 6.06 -9.87
C GLY A 335 24.87 7.19 -9.47
N SER A 336 26.15 7.11 -9.82
CA SER A 336 27.12 8.20 -9.59
C SER A 336 26.69 9.48 -10.29
N GLU A 337 26.31 9.40 -11.57
CA GLU A 337 25.90 10.56 -12.37
C GLU A 337 24.60 11.17 -11.86
N ILE A 338 23.63 10.33 -11.48
CA ILE A 338 22.39 10.80 -10.86
C ILE A 338 22.69 11.55 -9.56
N VAL A 339 23.62 11.05 -8.74
CA VAL A 339 24.02 11.70 -7.49
C VAL A 339 24.78 13.01 -7.75
N ARG A 340 25.67 13.07 -8.76
CA ARG A 340 26.40 14.29 -9.13
C ARG A 340 25.45 15.45 -9.44
N LEU A 341 24.26 15.18 -9.99
CA LEU A 341 23.26 16.22 -10.26
C LEU A 341 22.78 16.98 -9.00
N PHE A 342 22.98 16.40 -7.80
CA PHE A 342 22.59 17.03 -6.53
C PHE A 342 23.70 17.89 -5.91
N PHE A 343 24.93 17.82 -6.40
CA PHE A 343 26.10 18.47 -5.79
C PHE A 343 26.86 19.37 -6.77
N GLY A 344 27.51 20.40 -6.24
CA GLY A 344 28.42 21.27 -6.99
C GLY A 344 29.81 20.64 -7.20
N VAL A 345 30.65 21.30 -7.98
CA VAL A 345 32.05 20.90 -8.19
C VAL A 345 32.80 20.96 -6.85
N GLY A 346 33.41 19.85 -6.41
CA GLY A 346 34.22 19.78 -5.18
C GLY A 346 33.77 18.73 -4.14
N GLU A 347 32.60 18.12 -4.30
CA GLU A 347 32.00 17.18 -3.32
C GLU A 347 32.18 15.69 -3.69
N GLU A 348 33.29 15.33 -4.34
CA GLU A 348 33.50 13.98 -4.92
C GLU A 348 33.45 12.86 -3.88
N GLN A 349 33.83 13.15 -2.63
CA GLN A 349 33.75 12.20 -1.52
C GLN A 349 32.31 11.82 -1.20
N VAL A 350 31.39 12.80 -1.16
CA VAL A 350 29.96 12.58 -0.91
C VAL A 350 29.34 11.76 -2.04
N VAL A 351 29.70 12.08 -3.29
CA VAL A 351 29.27 11.35 -4.49
C VAL A 351 29.73 9.89 -4.42
N THR A 352 30.98 9.64 -4.07
CA THR A 352 31.56 8.29 -3.96
C THR A 352 30.85 7.47 -2.89
N MET A 353 30.60 8.07 -1.72
CA MET A 353 29.87 7.41 -0.62
C MET A 353 28.42 7.07 -1.02
N ALA A 354 27.72 8.00 -1.66
CA ALA A 354 26.35 7.79 -2.13
C ALA A 354 26.28 6.72 -3.24
N ALA A 355 27.20 6.75 -4.20
CA ALA A 355 27.30 5.74 -5.25
C ALA A 355 27.57 4.35 -4.66
N HIS A 356 28.46 4.25 -3.67
CA HIS A 356 28.72 2.99 -2.97
C HIS A 356 27.46 2.40 -2.32
N LEU A 357 26.64 3.25 -1.68
CA LEU A 357 25.35 2.82 -1.12
C LEU A 357 24.40 2.31 -2.21
N LEU A 358 24.31 3.02 -3.34
CA LEU A 358 23.47 2.61 -4.48
C LEU A 358 23.94 1.31 -5.13
N HIS A 359 25.25 1.08 -5.22
CA HIS A 359 25.81 -0.15 -5.78
C HIS A 359 25.45 -1.36 -4.93
N VAL A 360 25.64 -1.26 -3.61
CA VAL A 360 25.33 -2.35 -2.67
C VAL A 360 23.82 -2.64 -2.64
N ASN A 361 22.98 -1.61 -2.58
CA ASN A 361 21.53 -1.79 -2.63
C ASN A 361 21.08 -2.36 -3.98
N GLY A 362 21.57 -1.80 -5.08
CA GLY A 362 21.22 -2.22 -6.44
C GLY A 362 21.55 -3.69 -6.70
N ALA A 363 22.69 -4.17 -6.21
CA ALA A 363 23.08 -5.58 -6.30
C ALA A 363 22.11 -6.52 -5.54
N LEU A 364 21.44 -6.03 -4.50
CA LEU A 364 20.55 -6.81 -3.64
C LEU A 364 19.07 -6.45 -3.75
N TYR A 365 18.68 -5.65 -4.75
CA TYR A 365 17.27 -5.42 -5.06
C TYR A 365 16.50 -6.69 -5.41
N VAL A 366 17.17 -7.73 -5.88
CA VAL A 366 16.54 -9.04 -6.08
C VAL A 366 15.94 -9.56 -4.76
N ALA A 367 16.67 -9.43 -3.65
CA ALA A 367 16.17 -9.82 -2.34
C ALA A 367 14.96 -8.96 -1.92
N LEU A 368 15.06 -7.64 -2.10
CA LEU A 368 13.97 -6.71 -1.82
C LEU A 368 12.71 -7.00 -2.64
N GLY A 369 12.87 -7.29 -3.93
CA GLY A 369 11.78 -7.60 -4.84
C GLY A 369 11.02 -8.86 -4.43
N VAL A 370 11.76 -9.96 -4.16
CA VAL A 370 11.17 -11.20 -3.65
C VAL A 370 10.46 -10.96 -2.31
N LEU A 371 11.05 -10.16 -1.43
CA LEU A 371 10.46 -9.78 -0.14
C LEU A 371 9.10 -9.10 -0.33
N PHE A 372 8.99 -8.11 -1.21
CA PHE A 372 7.73 -7.40 -1.46
C PHE A 372 6.66 -8.33 -2.04
N VAL A 373 7.02 -9.20 -2.97
CA VAL A 373 6.09 -10.15 -3.59
C VAL A 373 5.55 -11.15 -2.55
N LEU A 374 6.43 -11.78 -1.76
CA LEU A 374 6.01 -12.76 -0.76
C LEU A 374 5.23 -12.12 0.38
N ARG A 375 5.63 -10.92 0.82
CA ARG A 375 4.91 -10.14 1.81
C ARG A 375 3.49 -9.81 1.31
N GLY A 376 3.37 -9.31 0.09
CA GLY A 376 2.09 -9.01 -0.54
C GLY A 376 1.21 -10.26 -0.63
N ALA A 377 1.76 -11.39 -1.08
CA ALA A 377 1.04 -12.65 -1.16
C ALA A 377 0.49 -13.11 0.21
N LEU A 378 1.31 -13.09 1.27
CA LEU A 378 0.89 -13.47 2.62
C LEU A 378 -0.19 -12.52 3.17
N GLN A 379 -0.05 -11.21 2.95
CA GLN A 379 -1.07 -10.23 3.32
C GLN A 379 -2.39 -10.51 2.59
N GLY A 380 -2.36 -10.76 1.28
CA GLY A 380 -3.55 -11.09 0.49
C GLY A 380 -4.27 -12.38 0.96
N LEU A 381 -3.52 -13.36 1.46
CA LEU A 381 -4.06 -14.56 2.11
C LEU A 381 -4.66 -14.31 3.50
N GLY A 382 -4.48 -13.11 4.06
CA GLY A 382 -4.90 -12.75 5.41
C GLY A 382 -3.90 -13.13 6.51
N HIS A 383 -2.68 -13.54 6.15
CA HIS A 383 -1.61 -13.84 7.10
C HIS A 383 -0.74 -12.60 7.33
N THR A 384 -1.25 -11.61 8.07
CA THR A 384 -0.58 -10.32 8.29
C THR A 384 0.44 -10.31 9.42
N PHE A 385 0.32 -11.22 10.41
CA PHE A 385 1.25 -11.28 11.54
C PHE A 385 2.70 -11.58 11.12
N VAL A 386 2.88 -12.51 10.17
CA VAL A 386 4.22 -12.87 9.67
C VAL A 386 4.92 -11.68 8.99
N PRO A 387 4.30 -10.97 8.03
CA PRO A 387 4.79 -9.69 7.49
C PRO A 387 5.18 -8.66 8.54
N THR A 388 4.40 -8.52 9.62
CA THR A 388 4.71 -7.55 10.68
C THR A 388 5.92 -7.99 11.49
N PHE A 389 6.01 -9.27 11.82
CA PHE A 389 7.17 -9.83 12.51
C PHE A 389 8.44 -9.71 11.68
N THR A 390 8.37 -9.91 10.36
CA THR A 390 9.52 -9.66 9.47
C THR A 390 9.94 -8.19 9.49
N GLY A 391 9.00 -7.26 9.64
CA GLY A 391 9.32 -5.84 9.85
C GLY A 391 10.16 -5.61 11.10
N VAL A 392 9.87 -6.31 12.21
CA VAL A 392 10.70 -6.24 13.43
C VAL A 392 12.10 -6.79 13.19
N ILE A 393 12.23 -7.88 12.43
CA ILE A 393 13.54 -8.42 12.03
C ILE A 393 14.31 -7.43 11.15
N GLU A 394 13.64 -6.78 10.20
CA GLU A 394 14.23 -5.74 9.36
C GLU A 394 14.77 -4.58 10.21
N LEU A 395 14.00 -4.14 11.20
CA LEU A 395 14.44 -3.13 12.17
C LEU A 395 15.66 -3.61 12.97
N ALA A 396 15.58 -4.80 13.55
CA ALA A 396 16.67 -5.36 14.36
C ALA A 396 17.96 -5.48 13.55
N MET A 397 17.90 -6.06 12.35
CA MET A 397 19.05 -6.18 11.45
C MET A 397 19.63 -4.82 11.05
N ARG A 398 18.76 -3.85 10.74
CA ARG A 398 19.20 -2.50 10.35
C ARG A 398 19.88 -1.75 11.50
N VAL A 399 19.32 -1.86 12.71
CA VAL A 399 19.88 -1.26 13.93
C VAL A 399 21.20 -1.95 14.30
N SER A 400 21.24 -3.27 14.29
CA SER A 400 22.45 -4.05 14.57
C SER A 400 23.56 -3.72 13.57
N ALA A 401 23.25 -3.60 12.28
CA ALA A 401 24.21 -3.15 11.28
C ALA A 401 24.70 -1.73 11.56
N ALA A 402 23.80 -0.78 11.85
CA ALA A 402 24.18 0.60 12.14
C ALA A 402 25.05 0.72 13.41
N VAL A 403 24.76 -0.04 14.47
CA VAL A 403 25.50 0.02 15.74
C VAL A 403 26.81 -0.77 15.66
N VAL A 404 26.76 -2.04 15.25
CA VAL A 404 27.91 -2.94 15.29
C VAL A 404 28.80 -2.72 14.07
N LEU A 405 28.26 -2.90 12.87
CA LEU A 405 29.04 -2.71 11.64
C LEU A 405 29.38 -1.25 11.43
N GLY A 406 28.47 -0.33 11.75
CA GLY A 406 28.72 1.10 11.65
C GLY A 406 29.78 1.60 12.65
N ALA A 407 29.95 0.93 13.80
CA ALA A 407 31.07 1.20 14.71
C ALA A 407 32.39 0.62 14.19
N ALA A 408 32.37 -0.61 13.67
CA ALA A 408 33.57 -1.30 13.20
C ALA A 408 34.09 -0.79 11.83
N PHE A 409 33.19 -0.45 10.91
CA PHE A 409 33.49 -0.17 9.49
C PHE A 409 32.96 1.19 9.01
N GLY A 410 32.55 2.07 9.93
CA GLY A 410 32.07 3.41 9.60
C GLY A 410 30.87 3.40 8.65
N PHE A 411 30.90 4.24 7.61
CA PHE A 411 29.81 4.35 6.63
C PHE A 411 29.54 3.03 5.89
N ASN A 412 30.58 2.25 5.56
CA ASN A 412 30.42 0.98 4.87
C ASN A 412 29.57 -0.01 5.69
N GLY A 413 29.72 -0.01 7.02
CA GLY A 413 28.91 -0.85 7.89
C GLY A 413 27.43 -0.45 7.90
N VAL A 414 27.14 0.85 7.78
CA VAL A 414 25.76 1.36 7.71
C VAL A 414 25.10 0.97 6.38
N VAL A 415 25.85 0.97 5.28
CA VAL A 415 25.37 0.58 3.94
C VAL A 415 24.77 -0.84 3.93
N TRP A 416 25.37 -1.78 4.66
CA TRP A 416 24.88 -3.16 4.75
C TRP A 416 23.56 -3.32 5.53
N GLY A 417 23.08 -2.29 6.22
CA GLY A 417 21.87 -2.38 7.05
C GLY A 417 20.59 -2.72 6.26
N ASN A 418 20.43 -2.16 5.06
CA ASN A 418 19.28 -2.46 4.20
C ASN A 418 19.33 -3.88 3.62
N PRO A 419 20.44 -4.30 2.96
CA PRO A 419 20.67 -5.68 2.56
C PRO A 419 20.39 -6.73 3.64
N LEU A 420 20.97 -6.57 4.83
CA LEU A 420 20.85 -7.54 5.92
C LEU A 420 19.41 -7.62 6.43
N ALA A 421 18.69 -6.49 6.48
CA ALA A 421 17.28 -6.46 6.78
C ALA A 421 16.45 -7.25 5.76
N TRP A 422 16.71 -7.08 4.46
CA TRP A 422 15.97 -7.80 3.41
C TRP A 422 16.22 -9.30 3.46
N LEU A 423 17.49 -9.71 3.59
CA LEU A 423 17.87 -11.11 3.72
C LEU A 423 17.28 -11.74 4.98
N GLY A 424 17.36 -11.05 6.13
CA GLY A 424 16.77 -11.50 7.39
C GLY A 424 15.25 -11.71 7.30
N ALA A 425 14.52 -10.81 6.64
CA ALA A 425 13.10 -10.98 6.40
C ALA A 425 12.79 -12.15 5.47
N LEU A 426 13.59 -12.38 4.42
CA LEU A 426 13.39 -13.49 3.49
C LEU A 426 13.51 -14.86 4.15
N VAL A 427 14.43 -15.02 5.11
CA VAL A 427 14.58 -16.25 5.90
C VAL A 427 13.26 -16.64 6.59
N VAL A 428 12.42 -15.68 6.94
CA VAL A 428 11.10 -15.93 7.56
C VAL A 428 9.97 -15.97 6.53
N LEU A 429 9.98 -15.08 5.54
CA LEU A 429 8.91 -14.97 4.53
C LEU A 429 8.86 -16.19 3.61
N VAL A 430 10.00 -16.72 3.18
CA VAL A 430 10.04 -17.86 2.25
C VAL A 430 9.41 -19.12 2.86
N PRO A 431 9.84 -19.60 4.06
CA PRO A 431 9.19 -20.75 4.70
C PRO A 431 7.72 -20.51 5.02
N ALA A 432 7.36 -19.29 5.45
CA ALA A 432 5.98 -18.95 5.76
C ALA A 432 5.07 -19.02 4.52
N TYR A 433 5.53 -18.49 3.38
CA TYR A 433 4.81 -18.60 2.12
C TYR A 433 4.70 -20.05 1.65
N VAL A 434 5.78 -20.84 1.71
CA VAL A 434 5.74 -22.27 1.34
C VAL A 434 4.74 -23.05 2.21
N ARG A 435 4.70 -22.79 3.53
CA ARG A 435 3.70 -23.41 4.42
C ARG A 435 2.28 -22.97 4.07
N ALA A 436 2.06 -21.68 3.81
CA ALA A 436 0.76 -21.17 3.40
C ALA A 436 0.30 -21.76 2.06
N SER A 437 1.20 -21.84 1.07
CA SER A 437 0.89 -22.34 -0.27
C SER A 437 0.56 -23.83 -0.27
N ARG A 438 1.22 -24.64 0.57
CA ARG A 438 0.88 -26.06 0.79
C ARG A 438 -0.53 -26.23 1.37
N ARG A 439 -0.90 -25.44 2.37
CA ARG A 439 -2.24 -25.49 3.01
C ARG A 439 -3.39 -25.13 2.07
N LEU A 440 -3.13 -24.30 1.05
CA LEU A 440 -4.11 -23.98 0.03
C LEU A 440 -4.57 -25.21 -0.78
N GLY A 441 -3.72 -26.24 -0.95
CA GLY A 441 -4.06 -27.45 -1.70
C GLY A 441 -4.92 -28.44 -0.91
N VAL A 442 -4.74 -28.52 0.41
CA VAL A 442 -5.44 -29.47 1.28
C VAL A 442 -6.91 -29.09 1.49
N ARG A 443 -7.24 -27.79 1.50
CA ARG A 443 -8.62 -27.31 1.72
C ARG A 443 -9.53 -27.43 0.49
N SER A 444 -8.99 -27.46 -0.73
CA SER A 444 -9.80 -27.63 -1.95
C SER A 444 -10.24 -29.09 -2.17
N GLY A 445 -9.43 -30.07 -1.75
CA GLY A 445 -9.77 -31.50 -1.91
C GLY A 445 -10.94 -31.98 -1.05
N ALA A 446 -11.23 -31.32 0.08
CA ALA A 446 -12.24 -31.77 1.04
C ALA A 446 -13.68 -31.29 0.76
N ARG A 447 -13.89 -30.44 -0.26
CA ARG A 447 -15.22 -29.87 -0.61
C ARG A 447 -15.47 -29.72 -2.11
N ALA A 448 -14.66 -30.36 -2.96
CA ALA A 448 -14.91 -30.40 -4.39
C ALA A 448 -16.05 -31.38 -4.70
N GLY A 449 -17.29 -30.99 -4.36
CA GLY A 449 -18.44 -31.45 -5.13
C GLY A 449 -18.28 -30.94 -6.56
N ALA A 450 -18.51 -31.83 -7.53
CA ALA A 450 -18.26 -31.63 -8.95
C ALA A 450 -18.60 -30.20 -9.44
N VAL A 451 -17.61 -29.53 -10.01
CA VAL A 451 -17.85 -28.37 -10.86
C VAL A 451 -18.36 -28.95 -12.19
N PRO A 452 -19.55 -28.57 -12.69
CA PRO A 452 -20.02 -29.06 -13.98
C PRO A 452 -19.06 -28.64 -15.10
N ASP A 453 -18.78 -29.56 -16.02
CA ASP A 453 -17.81 -29.41 -17.13
C ASP A 453 -18.17 -28.31 -18.14
N HIS A 454 -19.30 -27.64 -17.98
CA HIS A 454 -19.82 -26.60 -18.85
C HIS A 454 -20.15 -25.35 -18.04
N VAL A 455 -19.22 -24.38 -18.08
CA VAL A 455 -19.51 -23.00 -17.69
C VAL A 455 -20.24 -22.35 -18.85
N VAL A 456 -21.54 -22.08 -18.70
CA VAL A 456 -22.31 -21.32 -19.70
C VAL A 456 -21.75 -19.90 -19.76
N LEU A 457 -21.20 -19.55 -20.93
CA LEU A 457 -20.74 -18.20 -21.24
C LEU A 457 -21.94 -17.44 -21.83
N GLU A 458 -22.55 -16.55 -21.05
CA GLU A 458 -23.51 -15.59 -21.60
C GLU A 458 -22.74 -14.46 -22.30
N GLY A 459 -22.85 -14.40 -23.62
CA GLY A 459 -22.35 -13.30 -24.44
C GLY A 459 -23.25 -12.06 -24.29
N PRO A 460 -22.73 -10.86 -24.63
CA PRO A 460 -23.51 -9.64 -24.54
C PRO A 460 -24.65 -9.63 -25.57
N ILE A 461 -25.87 -9.38 -25.09
CA ILE A 461 -27.10 -9.23 -25.89
C ILE A 461 -27.05 -8.05 -26.89
N ASP A 462 -26.07 -7.16 -26.77
CA ASP A 462 -25.94 -5.93 -27.56
C ASP A 462 -24.85 -5.99 -28.66
N GLY A 463 -24.36 -7.17 -29.01
CA GLY A 463 -23.40 -7.34 -30.12
C GLY A 463 -21.98 -6.80 -29.85
N SER A 464 -21.61 -6.55 -28.58
CA SER A 464 -20.25 -6.15 -28.22
C SER A 464 -19.30 -7.35 -28.13
N VAL A 465 -18.01 -7.17 -28.43
CA VAL A 465 -16.99 -8.26 -28.39
C VAL A 465 -16.34 -8.37 -26.99
N VAL A 466 -16.93 -7.74 -25.96
CA VAL A 466 -16.35 -7.64 -24.62
C VAL A 466 -17.14 -8.50 -23.64
N ILE A 467 -16.50 -9.51 -23.07
CA ILE A 467 -17.08 -10.39 -22.04
C ILE A 467 -17.04 -9.65 -20.70
N ASP A 468 -18.19 -9.12 -20.27
CA ASP A 468 -18.38 -8.46 -18.98
C ASP A 468 -18.72 -9.51 -17.89
N ALA A 469 -17.66 -10.16 -17.40
CA ALA A 469 -17.65 -11.10 -16.27
C ALA A 469 -18.27 -12.50 -16.49
N VAL A 470 -17.56 -13.52 -15.98
CA VAL A 470 -18.05 -14.91 -15.91
C VAL A 470 -18.60 -15.14 -14.51
N VAL A 471 -19.93 -15.20 -14.39
CA VAL A 471 -20.63 -15.53 -13.15
C VAL A 471 -21.09 -16.98 -13.23
N PRO A 472 -20.60 -17.90 -12.38
CA PRO A 472 -21.16 -19.24 -12.31
C PRO A 472 -22.56 -19.14 -11.70
N VAL A 473 -23.58 -19.48 -12.47
CA VAL A 473 -24.94 -19.71 -11.97
C VAL A 473 -25.00 -21.13 -11.43
N ALA A 474 -25.51 -21.30 -10.21
CA ALA A 474 -25.84 -22.64 -9.72
C ALA A 474 -27.10 -23.11 -10.44
N ASP A 475 -27.08 -24.31 -11.02
CA ASP A 475 -28.28 -24.91 -11.60
C ASP A 475 -29.42 -24.88 -10.57
N PRO A 476 -30.63 -24.45 -10.97
CA PRO A 476 -31.79 -24.67 -10.12
C PRO A 476 -31.92 -26.18 -9.95
N VAL A 477 -31.72 -26.65 -8.72
CA VAL A 477 -32.00 -28.03 -8.33
C VAL A 477 -33.45 -28.30 -8.68
N VAL A 478 -33.69 -29.02 -9.79
CA VAL A 478 -34.98 -29.64 -10.05
C VAL A 478 -35.12 -30.72 -8.99
N ASP A 479 -35.89 -30.42 -7.97
CA ASP A 479 -36.25 -31.34 -6.89
C ASP A 479 -37.05 -32.52 -7.50
N GLY A 480 -36.33 -33.60 -7.81
CA GLY A 480 -36.88 -34.82 -8.42
C GLY A 480 -37.75 -35.67 -7.48
N SER A 481 -38.38 -35.08 -6.48
CA SER A 481 -39.17 -35.78 -5.46
C SER A 481 -40.70 -35.73 -5.66
N ARG A 482 -41.19 -35.36 -6.84
CA ARG A 482 -42.63 -35.38 -7.18
C ARG A 482 -42.98 -36.12 -8.48
N ALA A 483 -42.35 -37.26 -8.74
CA ALA A 483 -42.81 -38.20 -9.75
C ALA A 483 -43.02 -39.58 -9.13
N GLY A 484 -44.25 -39.87 -8.69
CA GLY A 484 -44.57 -41.20 -8.18
C GLY A 484 -45.85 -41.27 -7.36
N SER A 485 -47.01 -41.01 -7.97
CA SER A 485 -48.28 -41.66 -7.61
C SER A 485 -49.43 -41.15 -8.48
N GLU A 486 -49.60 -41.71 -9.68
CA GLU A 486 -50.93 -41.80 -10.30
C GLU A 486 -51.12 -43.23 -10.80
N PRO A 487 -52.17 -43.95 -10.37
CA PRO A 487 -52.42 -45.29 -10.85
C PRO A 487 -53.09 -45.23 -12.22
N VAL A 488 -52.50 -45.94 -13.18
CA VAL A 488 -53.09 -46.23 -14.48
C VAL A 488 -54.32 -47.12 -14.25
N ALA A 489 -55.52 -46.54 -14.35
CA ALA A 489 -56.76 -47.28 -14.41
C ALA A 489 -56.95 -47.83 -15.84
N SER A 490 -56.96 -49.16 -15.93
CA SER A 490 -57.39 -49.95 -17.07
C SER A 490 -58.81 -49.59 -17.52
N GLY A 491 -59.00 -49.45 -18.84
CA GLY A 491 -60.29 -49.16 -19.44
C GLY A 491 -61.29 -50.31 -19.38
N ILE A 492 -62.58 -49.96 -19.35
CA ILE A 492 -63.73 -50.74 -19.82
C ILE A 492 -64.82 -49.72 -20.22
N GLY A 493 -65.44 -49.88 -21.40
CA GLY A 493 -66.80 -49.37 -21.65
C GLY A 493 -67.05 -48.75 -23.02
N ALA A 494 -67.40 -49.60 -23.99
CA ALA A 494 -67.98 -49.23 -25.27
C ALA A 494 -69.46 -48.80 -25.15
N ARG A 495 -69.86 -47.75 -25.87
CA ARG A 495 -70.90 -47.74 -26.92
C ARG A 495 -71.22 -46.32 -27.37
#